data_AF-A0A6N7EK47-F1
#
_entry.id   AF-A0A6N7EK47-F1
#
_cell.length_a   1.000
_cell.length_b   1.000
_cell.length_c   1.000
_cell.angle_alpha   90.00
_cell.angle_beta   90.00
_cell.angle_gamma   90.00
#
_symmetry.space_group_name_H-M   'P 1'
#
loop_
_entity.id
_entity.type
_entity.pdbx_description
1 polymer ?
#
loop_
_entity_poly.entity_id
_entity_poly.type
_entity_poly.pdbx_seq_one_letter_code
_entity_poly.pdbx_strand_id
1 'polypeptide(L)'
;MTSRPATSGPASDDLFHERWVAALTALEVDVDEAERSLTGDHVPAGRDPWTPPGGLGPLPAALRTRAEELLARQLEVARQVTEAASMGRRQARAVQAMRANGPARPVYVDMAG
;
A
#
# COMPACT_ATOMS: atom_id res chain seq x y z
N MET A 1 -27.49 -26.12 -31.62
CA MET A 1 -26.12 -25.72 -31.27
C MET A 1 -26.19 -25.17 -29.85
N THR A 2 -26.19 -26.05 -28.84
CA THR A 2 -26.45 -25.67 -27.45
C THR A 2 -25.28 -26.19 -26.62
N SER A 3 -24.38 -25.29 -26.23
CA SER A 3 -23.18 -25.63 -25.46
C SER A 3 -23.56 -26.19 -24.09
N ARG A 4 -22.98 -27.35 -23.78
CA ARG A 4 -23.06 -28.05 -22.49
C ARG A 4 -22.20 -27.30 -21.47
N PRO A 5 -22.68 -27.00 -20.23
CA PRO A 5 -21.80 -26.46 -19.21
C PRO A 5 -20.75 -27.52 -18.84
N ALA A 6 -19.48 -27.17 -18.93
CA ALA A 6 -18.40 -27.97 -18.37
C ALA A 6 -18.51 -27.84 -16.84
N THR A 7 -19.07 -28.85 -16.19
CA THR A 7 -18.99 -29.01 -14.74
C THR A 7 -17.51 -29.18 -14.40
N SER A 8 -16.87 -28.12 -13.88
CA SER A 8 -15.54 -28.23 -13.27
C SER A 8 -15.60 -29.32 -12.20
N GLY A 9 -14.68 -30.29 -12.28
CA GLY A 9 -14.60 -31.37 -11.28
C GLY A 9 -14.00 -30.86 -9.97
N PRO A 10 -14.19 -31.58 -8.85
CA PRO A 10 -13.70 -31.17 -7.52
C PRO A 10 -12.18 -30.90 -7.50
N ALA A 11 -11.39 -31.67 -8.26
CA ALA A 11 -9.95 -31.47 -8.36
C ALA A 11 -9.55 -30.11 -8.99
N SER A 12 -10.37 -29.55 -9.88
CA SER A 12 -10.10 -28.23 -10.46
C SER A 12 -10.39 -27.11 -9.46
N ASP A 13 -11.43 -27.27 -8.64
CA ASP A 13 -11.80 -26.31 -7.61
C ASP A 13 -10.73 -26.26 -6.50
N ASP A 14 -10.17 -27.42 -6.12
CA ASP A 14 -9.05 -27.50 -5.19
C ASP A 14 -7.80 -26.79 -5.74
N LEU A 15 -7.47 -26.99 -7.02
CA LEU A 15 -6.35 -26.30 -7.67
C LEU A 15 -6.54 -24.77 -7.73
N PHE A 16 -7.76 -24.30 -7.99
CA PHE A 16 -8.04 -22.86 -7.93
C PHE A 16 -7.94 -22.34 -6.51
N HIS A 17 -8.41 -23.10 -5.53
CA HIS A 17 -8.29 -22.75 -4.13
C HIS A 17 -6.83 -22.56 -3.71
N GLU A 18 -5.96 -23.53 -4.01
CA GLU A 18 -4.53 -23.43 -3.69
C GLU A 18 -3.86 -22.23 -4.36
N ARG A 19 -4.19 -21.95 -5.61
CA ARG A 19 -3.67 -20.77 -6.33
C ARG A 19 -4.12 -19.46 -5.70
N TRP A 20 -5.37 -19.37 -5.29
CA TRP A 20 -5.88 -18.21 -4.57
C TRP A 20 -5.23 -18.04 -3.21
N VAL A 21 -5.03 -19.13 -2.46
CA VAL A 21 -4.29 -19.10 -1.19
C VAL A 21 -2.88 -18.57 -1.39
N ALA A 22 -2.16 -19.06 -2.41
CA ALA A 22 -0.82 -18.59 -2.73
C ALA A 22 -0.81 -17.10 -3.10
N ALA A 23 -1.74 -16.66 -3.95
CA ALA A 23 -1.85 -15.27 -4.36
C ALA A 23 -2.17 -14.32 -3.20
N LEU A 24 -3.13 -14.68 -2.34
CA LEU A 24 -3.49 -13.89 -1.15
C LEU A 24 -2.34 -13.84 -0.15
N THR A 25 -1.62 -14.94 0.06
CA THR A 25 -0.47 -15.00 0.97
C THR A 25 0.67 -14.08 0.50
N ALA A 26 0.95 -14.05 -0.81
CA ALA A 26 1.95 -13.14 -1.36
C ALA A 26 1.55 -11.66 -1.16
N LEU A 27 0.28 -11.32 -1.41
CA LEU A 27 -0.25 -9.98 -1.17
C LEU A 27 -0.23 -9.57 0.30
N GLU A 28 -0.47 -10.49 1.23
CA GLU A 28 -0.40 -10.23 2.67
C GLU A 28 1.02 -9.87 3.09
N VAL A 29 2.03 -10.63 2.64
CA VAL A 29 3.44 -10.29 2.86
C VAL A 29 3.75 -8.89 2.34
N ASP A 30 3.21 -8.57 1.16
CA ASP A 30 3.43 -7.27 0.56
C ASP A 30 2.87 -6.11 1.39
N VAL A 31 1.65 -6.30 1.90
CA VAL A 31 0.94 -5.33 2.75
C VAL A 31 1.63 -5.19 4.11
N ASP A 32 2.02 -6.28 4.74
CA ASP A 32 2.73 -6.25 6.03
C ASP A 32 4.03 -5.43 5.93
N GLU A 33 4.75 -5.53 4.82
CA GLU A 33 5.97 -4.76 4.61
C GLU A 33 5.65 -3.27 4.33
N ALA A 34 4.57 -2.97 3.62
CA ALA A 34 4.12 -1.59 3.41
C ALA A 34 3.69 -0.93 4.73
N GLU A 35 2.99 -1.66 5.60
CA GLU A 35 2.62 -1.22 6.95
C GLU A 35 3.87 -0.93 7.80
N ARG A 36 4.86 -1.83 7.78
CA ARG A 36 6.17 -1.63 8.47
C ARG A 36 6.96 -0.44 7.92
N SER A 37 6.82 -0.13 6.63
CA SER A 37 7.44 1.07 6.06
C SER A 37 6.82 2.36 6.61
N LEU A 38 5.52 2.35 6.90
CA LEU A 38 4.81 3.52 7.42
C LEU A 38 5.15 3.83 8.88
N THR A 39 5.51 2.84 9.69
CA THR A 39 5.98 3.06 11.07
C THR A 39 7.41 3.63 11.14
N GLY A 40 8.13 3.64 10.01
CA GLY A 40 9.51 4.10 9.92
C GLY A 40 10.54 3.03 10.32
N ASP A 41 10.10 1.80 10.57
CA ASP A 41 10.97 0.68 10.95
C ASP A 41 11.68 0.06 9.74
N HIS A 42 11.28 0.41 8.52
CA HIS A 42 11.78 -0.19 7.29
C HIS A 42 11.77 0.79 6.10
N VAL A 43 12.82 0.73 5.28
CA VAL A 43 12.86 1.42 3.98
C VAL A 43 12.52 0.40 2.91
N PRO A 44 11.44 0.58 2.13
CA PRO A 44 11.01 -0.41 1.17
C PRO A 44 12.03 -0.49 0.03
N ALA A 45 12.46 -1.71 -0.31
CA ALA A 45 13.13 -1.94 -1.58
C ALA A 45 12.12 -1.65 -2.71
N GLY A 46 12.57 -1.02 -3.80
CA GLY A 46 11.69 -0.79 -4.95
C GLY A 46 11.08 -2.11 -5.42
N ARG A 47 9.74 -2.18 -5.50
CA ARG A 47 9.00 -3.38 -5.88
C ARG A 47 8.40 -3.28 -7.26
N ASP A 48 8.35 -4.43 -7.91
CA ASP A 48 7.60 -4.60 -9.15
C ASP A 48 6.09 -4.50 -8.86
N PRO A 49 5.31 -3.87 -9.74
CA PRO A 49 3.86 -3.83 -9.63
C PRO A 49 3.27 -5.25 -9.55
N TRP A 50 2.38 -5.48 -8.59
CA TRP A 50 1.70 -6.77 -8.45
C TRP A 50 0.94 -7.11 -9.73
N THR A 51 1.22 -8.30 -10.26
CA THR A 51 0.51 -8.86 -11.42
C THR A 51 -0.22 -10.12 -10.98
N PRO A 52 -1.53 -10.24 -11.19
CA PRO A 52 -2.28 -11.42 -10.77
C PRO A 52 -1.74 -12.66 -11.48
N PRO A 53 -1.48 -13.76 -10.75
CA PRO A 53 -1.03 -14.99 -11.36
C PRO A 53 -2.07 -15.55 -12.35
N GLY A 54 -1.60 -16.12 -13.44
CA GLY A 54 -2.45 -16.68 -14.48
C GLY A 54 -3.27 -17.86 -13.95
N GLY A 55 -4.53 -17.98 -14.42
CA GLY A 55 -5.35 -19.16 -14.13
C GLY A 55 -5.82 -19.26 -12.68
N LEU A 56 -6.04 -18.14 -12.00
CA LEU A 56 -6.67 -18.08 -10.68
C LEU A 56 -8.11 -18.63 -10.68
N GLY A 57 -8.82 -18.53 -11.80
CA GLY A 57 -10.22 -18.93 -11.85
C GLY A 57 -11.11 -18.08 -10.92
N PRO A 58 -12.35 -18.50 -10.64
CA PRO A 58 -13.23 -17.79 -9.74
C PRO A 58 -12.71 -17.85 -8.30
N LEU A 59 -12.91 -16.77 -7.53
CA LEU A 59 -12.57 -16.73 -6.10
C LEU A 59 -13.44 -17.73 -5.31
N PRO A 60 -12.85 -18.71 -4.60
CA PRO A 60 -13.61 -19.61 -3.73
C PRO A 60 -14.31 -18.85 -2.61
N ALA A 61 -15.56 -19.22 -2.32
CA ALA A 61 -16.36 -18.54 -1.29
C ALA A 61 -15.69 -18.53 0.09
N ALA A 62 -14.96 -19.60 0.44
CA ALA A 62 -14.21 -19.70 1.70
C ALA A 62 -13.09 -18.65 1.85
N LEU A 63 -12.58 -18.10 0.74
CA LEU A 63 -11.52 -17.09 0.75
C LEU A 63 -12.04 -15.66 0.64
N ARG A 64 -13.36 -15.47 0.52
CA ARG A 64 -13.97 -14.15 0.36
C ARG A 64 -13.63 -13.21 1.50
N THR A 65 -13.88 -13.63 2.74
CA THR A 65 -13.62 -12.81 3.93
C THR A 65 -12.17 -12.40 4.02
N ARG A 66 -11.25 -13.35 3.80
CA ARG A 66 -9.80 -13.08 3.78
C ARG A 66 -9.41 -12.05 2.72
N ALA A 67 -9.96 -12.16 1.51
CA ALA A 67 -9.69 -11.21 0.43
C ALA A 67 -10.26 -9.81 0.73
N GLU A 68 -11.45 -9.72 1.34
CA GLU A 68 -12.08 -8.46 1.72
C GLU A 68 -11.31 -7.75 2.86
N GLU A 69 -10.86 -8.49 3.86
CA GLU A 69 -10.01 -7.98 4.95
C GLU A 69 -8.66 -7.45 4.41
N LEU A 70 -8.04 -8.21 3.50
CA LEU A 70 -6.80 -7.79 2.85
C LEU A 70 -6.99 -6.52 2.01
N LEU A 71 -8.09 -6.43 1.25
CA LEU A 71 -8.41 -5.24 0.46
C LEU A 71 -8.63 -4.02 1.37
N ALA A 72 -9.33 -4.18 2.50
CA ALA A 72 -9.53 -3.11 3.46
C ALA A 72 -8.20 -2.57 4.00
N ARG A 73 -7.26 -3.46 4.35
CA ARG A 73 -5.90 -3.09 4.78
C ARG A 73 -5.13 -2.36 3.67
N GLN A 74 -5.20 -2.85 2.43
CA GLN A 74 -4.56 -2.20 1.28
C GLN A 74 -5.04 -0.76 1.07
N LEU A 75 -6.36 -0.53 1.15
CA LEU A 75 -6.94 0.81 1.01
C LEU A 75 -6.51 1.74 2.15
N GLU A 76 -6.43 1.22 3.37
CA GLU A 76 -5.97 1.99 4.53
C GLU A 76 -4.49 2.37 4.41
N VAL A 77 -3.63 1.44 4.00
CA VAL A 77 -2.21 1.73 3.70
C VAL A 77 -2.09 2.79 2.60
N ALA A 78 -2.86 2.67 1.50
CA ALA A 78 -2.83 3.65 0.42
C ALA A 78 -3.25 5.06 0.89
N ARG A 79 -4.25 5.14 1.77
CA ARG A 79 -4.67 6.40 2.41
C ARG A 79 -3.53 7.00 3.24
N GLN A 80 -2.92 6.21 4.12
CA GLN A 80 -1.82 6.65 4.99
C GLN A 80 -0.59 7.11 4.18
N VAL A 81 -0.20 6.38 3.14
CA VAL A 81 0.89 6.77 2.23
C VAL A 81 0.60 8.13 1.59
N THR A 82 -0.64 8.36 1.13
CA THR A 82 -1.05 9.61 0.50
C THR A 82 -0.97 10.78 1.50
N GLU A 83 -1.41 10.56 2.74
CA GLU A 83 -1.36 11.55 3.81
C GLU A 83 0.08 11.90 4.20
N ALA A 84 0.93 10.89 4.42
CA ALA A 84 2.35 11.06 4.71
C ALA A 84 3.06 11.85 3.60
N ALA A 85 2.81 11.50 2.33
CA ALA A 85 3.36 12.22 1.18
C ALA A 85 2.89 13.68 1.13
N SER A 86 1.65 13.97 1.50
CA SER A 86 1.12 15.33 1.56
C SER A 86 1.79 16.17 2.66
N MET A 87 2.01 15.59 3.84
CA MET A 87 2.68 16.24 4.97
C MET A 87 4.15 16.51 4.65
N GLY A 88 4.85 15.53 4.07
CA GLY A 88 6.24 15.68 3.64
C GLY A 88 6.42 16.81 2.62
N ARG A 89 5.51 16.93 1.64
CA ARG A 89 5.53 18.07 0.68
C ARG A 89 5.33 19.42 1.37
N ARG A 90 4.46 19.50 2.39
CA ARG A 90 4.22 20.74 3.15
C ARG A 90 5.46 21.12 3.96
N GLN A 91 6.08 20.16 4.64
CA GLN A 91 7.31 20.37 5.40
C GLN A 91 8.47 20.82 4.50
N ALA A 92 8.64 20.18 3.34
CA ALA A 92 9.65 20.57 2.35
C ALA A 92 9.46 22.03 1.91
N ARG A 93 8.21 22.46 1.63
CA ARG A 93 7.90 23.86 1.28
C ARG A 93 8.23 24.82 2.43
N ALA A 94 7.92 24.46 3.67
CA ALA A 94 8.23 25.30 4.84
C ALA A 94 9.74 25.46 5.05
N VAL A 95 10.51 24.37 4.96
CA VAL A 95 11.98 24.40 5.05
C VAL A 95 12.58 25.27 3.94
N GLN A 96 12.07 25.15 2.71
CA GLN A 96 12.52 25.99 1.59
C GLN A 96 12.20 27.47 1.82
N ALA A 97 11.02 27.80 2.35
CA ALA A 97 10.66 29.17 2.71
C ALA A 97 11.55 29.74 3.83
N MET A 98 11.89 28.95 4.85
CA MET A 98 12.81 29.38 5.91
C MET A 98 14.23 29.63 5.37
N ARG A 99 14.73 28.77 4.48
CA ARG A 99 16.02 28.98 3.80
C ARG A 99 16.02 30.23 2.92
N ALA A 100 14.92 30.48 2.21
CA ALA A 100 14.77 31.65 1.35
C ALA A 100 14.67 32.97 2.13
N ASN A 101 14.07 32.95 3.33
CA ASN A 101 13.90 34.15 4.16
C ASN A 101 15.13 34.53 4.99
N GLY A 102 16.16 33.68 5.07
CA GLY A 102 17.41 33.94 5.79
C GLY A 102 17.24 34.22 7.29
N PRO A 103 18.31 34.21 8.11
CA PRO A 103 18.20 34.69 9.49
C PRO A 103 17.83 36.17 9.47
N ALA A 104 16.72 36.54 10.10
CA ALA A 104 16.37 37.93 10.35
C ALA A 104 17.54 38.57 11.12
N ARG A 105 18.24 39.51 10.48
CA ARG A 105 19.41 40.18 11.04
C ARG A 105 18.97 40.84 12.36
N PRO A 106 19.53 40.44 13.54
CA PRO A 106 19.12 41.05 14.80
C PRO A 106 19.44 42.54 14.76
N VAL A 107 18.43 43.38 14.89
CA VAL A 107 18.59 44.83 15.06
C VAL A 107 18.66 45.08 16.56
N TYR A 108 19.86 45.33 17.07
CA TYR A 108 20.04 45.79 18.44
C TYR A 108 19.68 47.28 18.49
N VAL A 109 18.61 47.60 19.21
CA VAL A 109 18.24 48.99 19.53
C VAL A 109 18.97 49.37 20.80
N ASP A 110 19.96 50.25 20.69
CA ASP A 110 20.64 50.82 21.85
C ASP A 110 19.71 51.86 22.49
N MET A 111 19.17 51.54 23.67
CA MET A 111 18.48 52.52 24.50
C MET A 111 19.53 53.21 25.37
N ALA A 112 20.21 54.19 24.78
CA ALA A 112 20.93 55.20 25.55
C ALA A 112 19.92 56.18 26.14
N GLY A 113 19.80 56.18 27.46
CA GLY A 113 19.02 57.13 28.25
C GLY A 113 19.75 58.45 28.50
#